data_AF-A0A919AUH4-F1
#
_entry.id   AF-A0A919AUH4-F1
#
_cell.length_a   1.000
_cell.length_b   1.000
_cell.length_c   1.000
_cell.angle_alpha   90.00
_cell.angle_beta   90.00
_cell.angle_gamma   90.00
#
_symmetry.space_group_name_H-M   'P 1'
#
loop_
_entity.id
_entity.type
_entity.pdbx_description
1 polymer ?
#
loop_
_entity_poly.entity_id
_entity_poly.type
_entity_poly.pdbx_seq_one_letter_code
_entity_poly.pdbx_strand_id
1 'polypeptide(L)'
;MQNRRDQVQAHRFVVTRLTSGLLRADPDIPEPPTRRTDRAVLVGTVFSIVLCVGFLVYGLISPGGATGWRDGRTLVVDKGTGTRYLFDGERLRPVRNYASARLLVGEGLVTDTVASASLRGTPHGDPVGIPGAPDDLPDAGGPTAWQVCAGTVPADSSGRRGRTTLVVDSRLRGGTLPGKGVLVGAEDGTLYLVTDGRRHRLPQGRTAATALGFGSVTPLPVSAAFLDAVPAGADLAPPSVTGLGGAGPDLDGTATRTGQVFVTRAPGSAQQYYLLLRSGLVPVTTTQAALALAAPATREKAYGGKVPQALALSSGAPDQALSPRDAGGEAAAAEREGAALPRTPPGPLSLADDTDLCVRLAPRGERGTAVSLETVAATEVAAGASAPGEATAAPCLAVDAIAVPVSGGGLVRALSSTGTVLGDTTYVVADTGRKYRVASEEAATALGYDLADARKLPAALLDMLPTGPDLSPEAATAGEAAVAGAARCGSRPGAGTDDS
;
A
#
# COMPACT_ATOMS: atom_id res chain seq x y z
N MET A 1 -8.24 -9.69 101.54
CA MET A 1 -7.41 -10.17 100.41
C MET A 1 -7.43 -9.09 99.35
N GLN A 2 -6.30 -8.42 99.09
CA GLN A 2 -6.21 -7.43 98.02
C GLN A 2 -6.54 -8.11 96.69
N ASN A 3 -7.57 -7.62 96.02
CA ASN A 3 -8.04 -8.22 94.79
C ASN A 3 -7.06 -7.84 93.67
N ARG A 4 -6.78 -8.76 92.73
CA ARG A 4 -5.91 -8.47 91.57
C ARG A 4 -6.39 -7.25 90.77
N ARG A 5 -7.69 -6.95 90.82
CA ARG A 5 -8.28 -5.73 90.23
C ARG A 5 -7.74 -4.44 90.84
N ASP A 6 -7.59 -4.39 92.15
CA ASP A 6 -7.14 -3.17 92.85
C ASP A 6 -5.66 -2.91 92.54
N GLN A 7 -4.84 -3.97 92.47
CA GLN A 7 -3.44 -3.87 92.04
C GLN A 7 -3.32 -3.33 90.60
N VAL A 8 -4.18 -3.80 89.69
CA VAL A 8 -4.20 -3.33 88.29
C VAL A 8 -4.67 -1.88 88.22
N GLN A 9 -5.65 -1.46 89.02
CA GLN A 9 -6.10 -0.06 89.06
C GLN A 9 -5.04 0.87 89.64
N ALA A 10 -4.38 0.49 90.74
CA ALA A 10 -3.29 1.25 91.33
C ALA A 10 -2.10 1.39 90.37
N HIS A 11 -1.69 0.31 89.70
CA HIS A 11 -0.63 0.34 88.69
C HIS A 11 -0.99 1.24 87.51
N ARG A 12 -2.23 1.14 86.98
CA ARG A 12 -2.70 2.01 85.89
C ARG A 12 -2.71 3.49 86.29
N PHE A 13 -3.10 3.80 87.52
CA PHE A 13 -3.07 5.17 88.04
C PHE A 13 -1.65 5.75 88.05
N VAL A 14 -0.67 4.99 88.56
CA VAL A 14 0.75 5.40 88.60
C VAL A 14 1.31 5.59 87.19
N VAL A 15 1.06 4.64 86.28
CA VAL A 15 1.51 4.72 84.89
C VAL A 15 0.89 5.93 84.18
N THR A 16 -0.38 6.23 84.44
CA THR A 16 -1.07 7.38 83.82
C THR A 16 -0.44 8.71 84.23
N ARG A 17 -0.13 8.91 85.53
CA ARG A 17 0.55 10.13 86.02
C ARG A 17 1.97 10.28 85.47
N LEU A 18 2.72 9.17 85.34
CA LEU A 18 4.05 9.21 84.72
C LEU A 18 3.97 9.62 83.24
N THR A 19 3.01 9.06 82.50
CA THR A 19 2.81 9.41 81.09
C THR A 19 2.31 10.84 80.89
N SER A 20 1.45 11.38 81.77
CA SER A 20 0.99 12.76 81.69
C SER A 20 2.11 13.75 82.03
N GLY A 21 2.93 13.45 83.04
CA GLY A 21 4.11 14.23 83.40
C GLY A 21 5.15 14.31 82.28
N LEU A 22 5.37 13.23 81.54
CA LEU A 22 6.30 13.21 80.39
C LEU A 22 5.76 13.97 79.17
N LEU A 23 4.46 13.90 78.89
CA LEU A 23 3.87 14.49 77.68
C LEU A 23 3.47 15.96 77.82
N ARG A 24 3.12 16.43 79.03
CA ARG A 24 2.62 17.80 79.26
C ARG A 24 3.25 18.52 80.46
N ALA A 25 4.28 17.93 81.09
CA ALA A 25 4.97 18.48 82.28
C ALA A 25 4.06 18.71 83.51
N ASP A 26 2.85 18.14 83.53
CA ASP A 26 1.88 18.25 84.63
C ASP A 26 1.30 16.86 85.01
N PRO A 27 1.61 16.33 86.20
CA PRO A 27 1.18 15.01 86.66
C PRO A 27 -0.22 14.98 87.31
N ASP A 28 -0.92 16.11 87.46
CA ASP A 28 -2.20 16.22 88.20
C ASP A 28 -3.39 16.69 87.33
N ILE A 29 -3.33 16.48 86.01
CA ILE A 29 -4.45 16.79 85.11
C ILE A 29 -5.61 15.80 85.35
N PRO A 30 -6.85 16.27 85.68
CA PRO A 30 -8.01 15.41 85.97
C PRO A 30 -8.49 14.57 84.79
N GLU A 31 -8.21 14.99 83.56
CA GLU A 31 -8.54 14.26 82.34
C GLU A 31 -7.27 13.79 81.62
N PRO A 32 -7.17 12.51 81.24
CA PRO A 32 -6.01 12.02 80.51
C PRO A 32 -5.85 12.76 79.18
N PRO A 33 -4.62 13.19 78.82
CA PRO A 33 -4.37 14.14 77.73
C PRO A 33 -4.78 13.63 76.35
N THR A 34 -4.89 12.31 76.18
CA THR A 34 -5.27 11.62 74.93
C THR A 34 -6.74 11.22 74.86
N ARG A 35 -7.56 11.49 75.89
CA ARG A 35 -8.96 11.01 75.96
C ARG A 35 -9.79 11.30 74.71
N ARG A 36 -9.62 12.48 74.10
CA ARG A 36 -10.28 12.86 72.85
C ARG A 36 -9.75 12.07 71.65
N THR A 37 -8.44 11.89 71.59
CA THR A 37 -7.76 11.10 70.55
C THR A 37 -8.13 9.62 70.65
N ASP A 38 -8.09 9.03 71.84
CA ASP A 38 -8.41 7.62 72.07
C ASP A 38 -9.87 7.31 71.73
N ARG A 39 -10.79 8.23 72.07
CA ARG A 39 -12.20 8.13 71.66
C ARG A 39 -12.39 8.29 70.16
N ALA A 40 -11.69 9.24 69.53
CA ALA A 40 -11.74 9.43 68.09
C ALA A 40 -11.20 8.21 67.34
N VAL A 41 -10.11 7.61 67.82
CA VAL A 41 -9.54 6.36 67.30
C VAL A 41 -10.53 5.23 67.47
N LEU A 42 -11.10 5.03 68.66
CA LEU A 42 -12.08 3.96 68.90
C LEU A 42 -13.31 4.09 67.97
N VAL A 43 -13.90 5.28 67.89
CA VAL A 43 -15.06 5.53 67.03
C VAL A 43 -14.69 5.35 65.56
N GLY A 44 -13.53 5.84 65.14
CA GLY A 44 -13.01 5.65 63.77
C GLY A 44 -12.78 4.18 63.44
N THR A 45 -12.24 3.40 64.37
CA THR A 45 -12.06 1.95 64.22
C THR A 45 -13.40 1.23 64.09
N VAL A 46 -14.36 1.52 64.96
CA VAL A 46 -15.70 0.91 64.88
C VAL A 46 -16.38 1.27 63.56
N PHE A 47 -16.30 2.53 63.15
CA PHE A 47 -16.86 2.97 61.87
C PHE A 47 -16.20 2.25 60.68
N SER A 48 -14.87 2.12 60.69
CA SER A 48 -14.13 1.39 59.65
C SER A 48 -14.53 -0.08 59.58
N ILE A 49 -14.69 -0.74 60.75
CA ILE A 49 -15.16 -2.13 60.82
C ILE A 49 -16.56 -2.25 60.21
N VAL A 50 -17.49 -1.37 60.58
CA VAL A 50 -18.85 -1.37 60.03
C VAL A 50 -18.83 -1.18 58.51
N LEU A 51 -17.98 -0.30 58.01
CA LEU A 51 -17.84 -0.03 56.58
C LEU A 51 -17.25 -1.25 55.84
N CYS A 52 -16.22 -1.90 56.40
CA CYS A 52 -15.66 -3.13 55.87
C CYS A 52 -16.68 -4.28 55.85
N VAL A 53 -17.47 -4.44 56.93
CA VAL A 53 -18.55 -5.43 57.00
C VAL A 53 -19.64 -5.10 55.97
N GLY A 54 -20.00 -3.83 55.80
CA GLY A 54 -20.93 -3.38 54.78
C GLY A 54 -20.49 -3.77 53.37
N PHE A 55 -19.22 -3.51 53.03
CA PHE A 55 -18.66 -3.92 51.73
C PHE A 55 -18.58 -5.45 51.56
N LEU A 56 -18.26 -6.19 52.63
CA LEU A 56 -18.25 -7.65 52.61
C LEU A 56 -19.64 -8.22 52.30
N VAL A 57 -20.67 -7.73 53.01
CA VAL A 57 -22.06 -8.16 52.81
C VAL A 57 -22.54 -7.78 51.40
N TYR A 58 -22.23 -6.58 50.94
CA TYR A 58 -22.57 -6.16 49.58
C TYR A 58 -21.93 -7.07 48.51
N GLY A 59 -20.64 -7.43 48.68
CA GLY A 59 -19.95 -8.34 47.77
C GLY A 59 -20.48 -9.77 47.78
N LEU A 60 -21.07 -10.23 48.89
CA LEU A 60 -21.71 -11.54 49.01
C LEU A 60 -23.11 -11.58 48.37
N ILE A 61 -23.87 -10.49 48.47
CA ILE A 61 -25.23 -10.39 47.91
C ILE A 61 -25.19 -10.12 46.40
N SER A 62 -24.21 -9.35 45.94
CA SER A 62 -23.97 -9.10 44.51
C SER A 62 -22.64 -9.74 44.10
N PRO A 63 -22.58 -11.09 44.03
CA PRO A 63 -21.39 -11.77 43.55
C PRO A 63 -21.15 -11.30 42.12
N GLY A 64 -20.04 -10.60 41.89
CA GLY A 64 -19.72 -10.02 40.60
C GLY A 64 -19.87 -11.03 39.47
N GLY A 65 -20.78 -10.74 38.56
CA GLY A 65 -21.04 -11.51 37.36
C GLY A 65 -21.77 -10.61 36.41
N ALA A 66 -21.04 -9.82 35.62
CA ALA A 66 -21.65 -9.09 34.51
C ALA A 66 -22.42 -10.12 33.69
N THR A 67 -23.74 -10.00 33.57
CA THR A 67 -24.57 -10.86 32.71
C THR A 67 -25.00 -10.15 31.44
N GLY A 68 -24.63 -8.87 31.29
CA GLY A 68 -24.96 -8.05 30.11
C GLY A 68 -24.44 -8.65 28.82
N TRP A 69 -23.38 -9.46 28.87
CA TRP A 69 -22.83 -10.15 27.71
C TRP A 69 -23.72 -11.28 27.14
N ARG A 70 -24.79 -11.68 27.84
CA ARG A 70 -25.73 -12.72 27.38
C ARG A 70 -26.81 -12.20 26.41
N ASP A 71 -26.59 -11.04 25.80
CA ASP A 71 -27.53 -10.39 24.88
C ASP A 71 -27.43 -10.89 23.43
N GLY A 72 -26.42 -11.71 23.11
CA GLY A 72 -26.15 -12.21 21.76
C GLY A 72 -25.61 -11.16 20.78
N ARG A 73 -25.33 -9.94 21.26
CA ARG A 73 -24.80 -8.81 20.46
C ARG A 73 -23.43 -8.35 20.95
N THR A 74 -22.99 -8.89 22.08
CA THR A 74 -21.70 -8.59 22.70
C THR A 74 -20.64 -9.59 22.29
N LEU A 75 -19.53 -9.13 21.71
CA LEU A 75 -18.28 -9.86 21.61
C LEU A 75 -17.64 -9.93 22.99
N VAL A 76 -17.68 -11.12 23.59
CA VAL A 76 -17.19 -11.35 24.95
C VAL A 76 -15.71 -11.68 24.90
N VAL A 77 -14.87 -10.81 25.45
CA VAL A 77 -13.43 -11.05 25.58
C VAL A 77 -13.14 -11.55 26.99
N ASP A 78 -12.66 -12.77 27.11
CA ASP A 78 -12.21 -13.31 28.39
C ASP A 78 -10.93 -12.58 28.84
N LYS A 79 -11.02 -11.82 29.93
CA LYS A 79 -9.90 -11.06 30.51
C LYS A 79 -8.68 -11.91 30.84
N GLY A 80 -8.87 -13.18 31.18
CA GLY A 80 -7.80 -14.08 31.60
C GLY A 80 -7.01 -14.68 30.44
N THR A 81 -7.68 -14.97 29.33
CA THR A 81 -7.09 -15.70 28.19
C THR A 81 -7.02 -14.90 26.90
N GLY A 82 -7.75 -13.78 26.80
CA GLY A 82 -7.96 -13.03 25.57
C GLY A 82 -8.89 -13.72 24.57
N THR A 83 -9.45 -14.90 24.90
CA THR A 83 -10.33 -15.65 24.00
C THR A 83 -11.63 -14.88 23.79
N ARG A 84 -12.10 -14.85 22.54
CA ARG A 84 -13.29 -14.11 22.12
C ARG A 84 -14.45 -15.07 21.90
N TYR A 85 -15.63 -14.74 22.40
CA TYR A 85 -16.83 -15.56 22.31
C TYR A 85 -18.04 -14.75 21.85
N LEU A 86 -18.97 -15.42 21.18
CA LEU A 86 -20.34 -14.97 21.00
C LEU A 86 -21.28 -15.90 21.75
N PHE A 87 -22.32 -15.32 22.35
CA PHE A 87 -23.36 -16.05 23.03
C PHE A 87 -24.52 -16.31 22.07
N ASP A 88 -24.88 -17.58 21.84
CA ASP A 88 -25.96 -17.96 20.91
C ASP A 88 -27.35 -18.09 21.57
N GLY A 89 -27.45 -17.75 22.86
CA GLY A 89 -28.65 -17.90 23.68
C GLY A 89 -28.51 -19.00 24.73
N GLU A 90 -27.67 -20.01 24.50
CA GLU A 90 -27.44 -21.09 25.45
C GLU A 90 -25.94 -21.32 25.75
N ARG A 91 -25.07 -21.10 24.75
CA ARG A 91 -23.66 -21.48 24.78
C ARG A 91 -22.75 -20.34 24.35
N LEU A 92 -21.51 -20.39 24.83
CA LEU A 92 -20.43 -19.55 24.35
C LEU A 92 -19.69 -20.24 23.20
N ARG A 93 -19.78 -19.65 22.01
CA ARG A 93 -19.09 -20.12 20.80
C ARG A 93 -17.81 -19.30 20.60
N PRO A 94 -16.61 -19.92 20.59
CA PRO A 94 -15.38 -19.20 20.29
C PRO A 94 -15.43 -18.58 18.89
N VAL A 95 -15.03 -17.32 18.74
CA VAL A 95 -14.97 -16.65 17.44
C VAL A 95 -13.52 -16.58 16.96
N ARG A 96 -13.29 -17.00 15.72
CA ARG A 96 -11.93 -17.05 15.14
C ARG A 96 -11.30 -15.68 14.92
N ASN A 97 -12.09 -14.67 14.54
CA ASN A 97 -11.60 -13.31 14.28
C ASN A 97 -12.69 -12.25 14.43
N TYR A 98 -12.25 -10.99 14.53
CA TYR A 98 -13.14 -9.84 14.67
C TYR A 98 -14.06 -9.62 13.45
N ALA A 99 -13.54 -9.77 12.22
CA ALA A 99 -14.35 -9.62 11.01
C ALA A 99 -15.53 -10.60 10.99
N SER A 100 -15.32 -11.84 11.43
CA SER A 100 -16.38 -12.84 11.56
C SER A 100 -17.40 -12.47 12.63
N ALA A 101 -16.98 -11.89 13.76
CA ALA A 101 -17.93 -11.41 14.77
C ALA A 101 -18.84 -10.31 14.20
N ARG A 102 -18.27 -9.39 13.43
CA ARG A 102 -19.01 -8.33 12.73
C ARG A 102 -19.96 -8.89 11.68
N LEU A 103 -19.53 -9.87 10.88
CA LEU A 103 -20.40 -10.53 9.90
C LEU A 103 -21.58 -11.30 10.53
N LEU A 104 -21.39 -11.85 11.74
CA LEU A 104 -22.43 -12.60 12.46
C LEU A 104 -23.44 -11.71 13.19
N VAL A 105 -23.00 -10.58 13.75
CA VAL A 105 -23.83 -9.72 14.61
C VAL A 105 -24.28 -8.43 13.91
N GLY A 106 -23.46 -7.92 12.98
CA GLY A 106 -23.65 -6.66 12.27
C GLY A 106 -23.08 -5.43 12.98
N GLU A 107 -23.53 -4.24 12.55
CA GLU A 107 -23.02 -2.94 13.01
C GLU A 107 -23.17 -2.70 14.52
N GLY A 108 -24.16 -3.34 15.15
CA GLY A 108 -24.44 -3.22 16.58
C GLY A 108 -23.56 -4.07 17.49
N LEU A 109 -22.48 -4.67 16.98
CA LEU A 109 -21.53 -5.44 17.77
C LEU A 109 -20.86 -4.54 18.83
N VAL A 110 -21.01 -4.90 20.10
CA VAL A 110 -20.31 -4.24 21.22
C VAL A 110 -19.25 -5.20 21.77
N THR A 111 -18.10 -4.69 22.20
CA THR A 111 -17.07 -5.54 22.84
C THR A 111 -17.09 -5.32 24.34
N ASP A 112 -17.19 -6.40 25.13
CA ASP A 112 -17.10 -6.36 26.58
C ASP A 112 -16.03 -7.31 27.08
N THR A 113 -15.21 -6.84 28.03
CA THR A 113 -14.15 -7.64 28.64
C THR A 113 -14.64 -8.20 29.97
N VAL A 114 -14.83 -9.51 30.01
CA VAL A 114 -15.46 -10.20 31.13
C VAL A 114 -14.43 -11.07 31.84
N ALA A 115 -14.47 -11.10 33.18
CA ALA A 115 -13.60 -11.97 33.95
C ALA A 115 -13.94 -13.45 33.70
N SER A 116 -12.93 -14.32 33.57
CA SER A 116 -13.13 -15.76 33.30
C SER A 116 -14.05 -16.45 34.31
N ALA A 117 -14.07 -15.96 35.56
CA ALA A 117 -14.96 -16.46 36.61
C ALA A 117 -16.46 -16.27 36.27
N SER A 118 -16.81 -15.18 35.59
CA SER A 118 -18.19 -14.86 35.19
C SER A 118 -18.70 -15.71 34.02
N LEU A 119 -17.77 -16.32 33.26
CA LEU A 119 -18.10 -17.21 32.13
C LEU A 119 -18.31 -18.66 32.59
N ARG A 120 -17.82 -19.03 33.79
CA ARG A 120 -17.91 -20.40 34.32
C ARG A 120 -19.36 -20.87 34.40
N GLY A 121 -19.56 -22.15 34.11
CA GLY A 121 -20.88 -22.80 34.13
C GLY A 121 -21.73 -22.53 32.89
N THR A 122 -21.28 -21.69 31.96
CA THR A 122 -21.92 -21.55 30.64
C THR A 122 -21.35 -22.62 29.69
N PRO A 123 -22.18 -23.44 29.02
CA PRO A 123 -21.69 -24.44 28.08
C PRO A 123 -20.92 -23.80 26.92
N HIS A 124 -19.93 -24.52 26.38
CA HIS A 124 -19.23 -24.13 25.16
C HIS A 124 -19.85 -24.80 23.93
N GLY A 125 -19.88 -24.07 22.82
CA GLY A 125 -20.24 -24.59 21.50
C GLY A 125 -19.05 -24.65 20.55
N ASP A 126 -19.27 -25.20 19.36
CA ASP A 126 -18.25 -25.27 18.31
C ASP A 126 -17.85 -23.85 17.84
N PRO A 127 -16.57 -23.65 17.48
CA PRO A 127 -16.09 -22.34 17.05
C PRO A 127 -16.79 -21.85 15.77
N VAL A 128 -16.96 -20.54 15.67
CA VAL A 128 -17.52 -19.83 14.51
C VAL A 128 -16.50 -18.92 13.86
N GLY A 129 -16.81 -18.50 12.64
CA GLY A 129 -16.03 -17.53 11.89
C GLY A 129 -15.13 -18.15 10.84
N ILE A 130 -14.73 -17.31 9.91
CA ILE A 130 -14.00 -17.66 8.69
C ILE A 130 -12.52 -17.85 9.04
N PRO A 131 -11.93 -19.05 8.89
CA PRO A 131 -10.50 -19.25 9.10
C PRO A 131 -9.66 -18.32 8.21
N GLY A 132 -8.76 -17.55 8.80
CA GLY A 132 -7.85 -16.65 8.06
C GLY A 132 -8.47 -15.31 7.63
N ALA A 133 -9.70 -14.98 8.04
CA ALA A 133 -10.25 -13.62 7.92
C ALA A 133 -9.56 -12.67 8.91
N PRO A 134 -9.55 -11.34 8.62
CA PRO A 134 -8.74 -10.39 9.37
C PRO A 134 -9.28 -10.14 10.78
N ASP A 135 -8.35 -9.89 11.69
CA ASP A 135 -8.65 -9.51 13.08
C ASP A 135 -8.73 -8.01 13.30
N ASP A 136 -8.06 -7.22 12.46
CA ASP A 136 -8.20 -5.78 12.40
C ASP A 136 -8.97 -5.39 11.13
N LEU A 137 -9.96 -4.52 11.28
CA LEU A 137 -10.72 -3.97 10.17
C LEU A 137 -10.26 -2.52 10.00
N PRO A 138 -9.68 -2.16 8.85
CA PRO A 138 -9.28 -0.78 8.60
C PRO A 138 -10.52 0.13 8.58
N ASP A 139 -10.28 1.44 8.72
CA ASP A 139 -11.34 2.44 8.58
C ASP A 139 -12.06 2.33 7.21
N ALA A 140 -13.29 2.82 7.15
CA ALA A 140 -14.12 2.71 5.95
C ALA A 140 -13.55 3.43 4.72
N GLY A 141 -12.69 4.43 4.93
CA GLY A 141 -11.93 5.07 3.86
C GLY A 141 -10.91 4.13 3.25
N GLY A 142 -10.81 4.13 1.92
CA GLY A 142 -9.71 3.42 1.27
C GLY A 142 -8.35 4.08 1.47
N PRO A 143 -7.27 3.34 1.23
CA PRO A 143 -5.89 3.79 1.43
C PRO A 143 -5.58 5.10 0.71
N THR A 144 -4.88 6.01 1.41
CA THR A 144 -4.65 7.39 0.96
C THR A 144 -3.51 7.53 -0.06
N ALA A 145 -2.58 6.57 -0.08
CA ALA A 145 -1.48 6.50 -1.04
C ALA A 145 -1.07 5.05 -1.29
N TRP A 146 -0.69 4.75 -2.54
CA TRP A 146 -0.03 3.49 -2.93
C TRP A 146 1.31 3.82 -3.54
N GLN A 147 2.35 3.10 -3.15
CA GLN A 147 3.67 3.22 -3.76
C GLN A 147 4.18 1.83 -4.15
N VAL A 148 4.66 1.70 -5.39
CA VAL A 148 5.35 0.49 -5.83
C VAL A 148 6.79 0.87 -6.11
N CYS A 149 7.70 0.29 -5.34
CA CYS A 149 9.11 0.63 -5.34
C CYS A 149 9.93 -0.49 -5.97
N ALA A 150 10.74 -0.13 -6.96
CA ALA A 150 11.78 -0.99 -7.53
C ALA A 150 13.14 -0.64 -6.92
N GLY A 151 13.73 -1.64 -6.28
CA GLY A 151 15.11 -1.62 -5.83
C GLY A 151 15.87 -2.80 -6.40
N THR A 152 17.06 -3.05 -5.87
CA THR A 152 17.83 -4.24 -6.19
C THR A 152 18.38 -4.89 -4.94
N VAL A 153 18.54 -6.21 -4.98
CA VAL A 153 19.21 -6.99 -3.94
C VAL A 153 20.30 -7.87 -4.56
N PRO A 154 21.30 -8.30 -3.78
CA PRO A 154 22.26 -9.29 -4.25
C PRO A 154 21.55 -10.54 -4.77
N ALA A 155 22.02 -11.09 -5.90
CA ALA A 155 21.61 -12.40 -6.39
C ALA A 155 22.60 -13.48 -5.90
N ASP A 156 22.23 -14.76 -6.06
CA ASP A 156 23.10 -15.90 -5.68
C ASP A 156 24.33 -16.01 -6.61
N SER A 157 24.23 -15.50 -7.83
CA SER A 157 25.37 -15.23 -8.70
C SER A 157 25.93 -13.83 -8.41
N SER A 158 27.13 -13.49 -8.91
CA SER A 158 27.78 -12.18 -8.72
C SER A 158 27.03 -10.98 -9.36
N GLY A 159 25.72 -11.08 -9.57
CA GLY A 159 24.84 -10.05 -10.09
C GLY A 159 23.86 -9.51 -9.03
N ARG A 160 22.97 -8.64 -9.49
CA ARG A 160 21.86 -8.10 -8.71
C ARG A 160 20.55 -8.52 -9.35
N ARG A 161 19.54 -8.83 -8.53
CA ARG A 161 18.17 -9.05 -9.00
C ARG A 161 17.30 -7.85 -8.62
N GLY A 162 16.25 -7.63 -9.40
CA GLY A 162 15.21 -6.66 -9.04
C GLY A 162 14.52 -7.07 -7.74
N ARG A 163 14.17 -6.08 -6.92
CA ARG A 163 13.28 -6.21 -5.76
C ARG A 163 12.10 -5.29 -5.97
N THR A 164 10.88 -5.78 -5.75
CA THR A 164 9.67 -4.94 -5.76
C THR A 164 8.99 -4.95 -4.41
N THR A 165 8.78 -3.76 -3.86
CA THR A 165 8.06 -3.56 -2.60
C THR A 165 6.79 -2.78 -2.87
N LEU A 166 5.66 -3.32 -2.40
CA LEU A 166 4.39 -2.60 -2.36
C LEU A 166 4.23 -1.91 -1.01
N VAL A 167 3.96 -0.61 -1.01
CA VAL A 167 3.70 0.18 0.19
C VAL A 167 2.30 0.77 0.10
N VAL A 168 1.46 0.49 1.09
CA VAL A 168 0.06 0.91 1.16
C VAL A 168 -0.13 1.84 2.37
N ASP A 169 -0.82 2.94 2.16
CA ASP A 169 -1.25 3.90 3.19
C ASP A 169 -0.11 4.50 4.02
N SER A 170 1.10 4.49 3.47
CA SER A 170 2.27 5.17 4.02
C SER A 170 2.85 6.11 2.98
N ARG A 171 3.35 7.26 3.45
CA ARG A 171 4.02 8.25 2.59
C ARG A 171 5.52 8.20 2.84
N LEU A 172 6.22 7.60 1.90
CA LEU A 172 7.68 7.61 1.88
C LEU A 172 8.20 9.01 1.54
N ARG A 173 9.31 9.41 2.15
CA ARG A 173 10.01 10.66 1.84
C ARG A 173 10.89 10.43 0.62
N GLY A 174 10.46 10.99 -0.51
CA GLY A 174 11.18 10.89 -1.78
C GLY A 174 11.45 12.21 -2.47
N GLY A 175 12.46 12.20 -3.35
CA GLY A 175 12.76 13.29 -4.28
C GLY A 175 12.07 13.09 -5.63
N THR A 176 11.46 14.14 -6.17
CA THR A 176 10.82 14.10 -7.50
C THR A 176 11.85 14.06 -8.63
N LEU A 177 11.45 13.53 -9.79
CA LEU A 177 12.31 13.34 -10.95
C LEU A 177 11.92 14.18 -12.19
N PRO A 178 11.80 15.52 -12.10
CA PRO A 178 11.40 16.34 -13.25
C PRO A 178 12.45 16.30 -14.37
N GLY A 179 12.02 15.96 -15.59
CA GLY A 179 12.89 15.95 -16.77
C GLY A 179 14.03 14.91 -16.72
N LYS A 180 13.93 13.93 -15.82
CA LYS A 180 14.86 12.81 -15.68
C LYS A 180 14.18 11.50 -16.07
N GLY A 181 14.95 10.60 -16.66
CA GLY A 181 14.49 9.26 -17.03
C GLY A 181 15.35 8.19 -16.39
N VAL A 182 14.73 7.08 -15.98
CA VAL A 182 15.43 5.88 -15.52
C VAL A 182 15.26 4.79 -16.56
N LEU A 183 16.37 4.23 -17.03
CA LEU A 183 16.37 3.06 -17.90
C LEU A 183 16.14 1.82 -17.04
N VAL A 184 15.08 1.06 -17.32
CA VAL A 184 14.75 -0.16 -16.60
C VAL A 184 14.75 -1.36 -17.56
N GLY A 185 15.09 -2.53 -17.04
CA GLY A 185 15.08 -3.80 -17.77
C GLY A 185 14.12 -4.79 -17.13
N ALA A 186 13.20 -5.33 -17.93
CA ALA A 186 12.33 -6.43 -17.53
C ALA A 186 13.10 -7.76 -17.49
N GLU A 187 12.52 -8.77 -16.84
CA GLU A 187 13.11 -10.12 -16.74
C GLU A 187 13.30 -10.80 -18.12
N ASP A 188 12.44 -10.49 -19.09
CA ASP A 188 12.53 -10.98 -20.47
C ASP A 188 13.59 -10.25 -21.33
N GLY A 189 14.30 -9.29 -20.73
CA GLY A 189 15.31 -8.46 -21.41
C GLY A 189 14.74 -7.24 -22.16
N THR A 190 13.42 -7.04 -22.15
CA THR A 190 12.80 -5.84 -22.75
C THR A 190 13.22 -4.60 -21.96
N LEU A 191 13.69 -3.57 -22.69
CA LEU A 191 14.07 -2.29 -22.09
C LEU A 191 12.91 -1.29 -22.14
N TYR A 192 12.76 -0.55 -21.05
CA TYR A 192 11.81 0.55 -20.93
C TYR A 192 12.51 1.80 -20.41
N LEU A 193 12.06 2.96 -20.86
CA LEU A 193 12.41 4.25 -20.27
C LEU A 193 11.24 4.71 -19.40
N VAL A 194 11.49 4.91 -18.11
CA VAL A 194 10.50 5.43 -17.16
C VAL A 194 10.76 6.92 -16.93
N THR A 195 9.82 7.76 -17.34
CA THR A 195 9.90 9.23 -17.27
C THR A 195 8.49 9.82 -17.17
N ASP A 196 8.35 10.97 -16.51
CA ASP A 196 7.08 11.72 -16.43
C ASP A 196 5.84 10.86 -16.04
N GLY A 197 6.03 9.89 -15.14
CA GLY A 197 4.97 9.01 -14.66
C GLY A 197 4.53 7.92 -15.65
N ARG A 198 5.30 7.67 -16.72
CA ARG A 198 4.98 6.66 -17.73
C ARG A 198 6.17 5.74 -18.00
N ARG A 199 5.86 4.50 -18.37
CA ARG A 199 6.83 3.55 -18.96
C ARG A 199 6.72 3.59 -20.48
N HIS A 200 7.83 3.78 -21.17
CA HIS A 200 7.89 3.73 -22.62
C HIS A 200 8.77 2.57 -23.05
N ARG A 201 8.21 1.62 -23.80
CA ARG A 201 9.00 0.51 -24.33
C ARG A 201 10.02 1.01 -25.34
N LEU A 202 11.19 0.37 -25.41
CA LEU A 202 12.23 0.62 -26.40
C LEU A 202 12.30 -0.58 -27.36
N PRO A 203 11.54 -0.59 -28.48
CA PRO A 203 11.49 -1.74 -29.38
C PRO A 203 12.84 -2.10 -29.99
N GLN A 204 13.72 -1.11 -30.16
CA GLN A 204 15.09 -1.28 -30.68
C GLN A 204 16.11 -1.50 -29.54
N GLY A 205 15.63 -1.74 -28.33
CA GLY A 205 16.44 -2.02 -27.13
C GLY A 205 17.54 -1.00 -26.92
N ARG A 206 18.78 -1.49 -26.84
CA ARG A 206 19.98 -0.70 -26.53
C ARG A 206 20.26 0.37 -27.58
N THR A 207 19.91 0.15 -28.85
CA THR A 207 20.11 1.13 -29.92
C THR A 207 19.29 2.40 -29.69
N ALA A 208 18.00 2.25 -29.33
CA ALA A 208 17.16 3.38 -28.98
C ALA A 208 17.61 4.05 -27.68
N ALA A 209 17.99 3.26 -26.66
CA ALA A 209 18.53 3.82 -25.41
C ALA A 209 19.76 4.71 -25.67
N THR A 210 20.73 4.24 -26.47
CA THR A 210 21.92 5.02 -26.82
C THR A 210 21.57 6.29 -27.59
N ALA A 211 20.62 6.23 -28.52
CA ALA A 211 20.16 7.39 -29.29
C ALA A 211 19.58 8.50 -28.40
N LEU A 212 18.94 8.10 -27.30
CA LEU A 212 18.33 9.00 -26.32
C LEU A 212 19.30 9.45 -25.22
N GLY A 213 20.59 9.08 -25.30
CA GLY A 213 21.61 9.48 -24.32
C GLY A 213 21.83 8.50 -23.17
N PHE A 214 21.25 7.30 -23.22
CA PHE A 214 21.36 6.26 -22.18
C PHE A 214 22.41 5.17 -22.49
N GLY A 215 23.34 5.43 -23.41
CA GLY A 215 24.28 4.42 -23.91
C GLY A 215 25.23 3.85 -22.85
N SER A 216 25.60 4.66 -21.85
CA SER A 216 26.46 4.27 -20.72
C SER A 216 25.68 3.89 -19.46
N VAL A 217 24.34 3.91 -19.51
CA VAL A 217 23.49 3.63 -18.34
C VAL A 217 23.24 2.13 -18.23
N THR A 218 23.51 1.56 -17.06
CA THR A 218 23.10 0.18 -16.75
C THR A 218 21.60 0.18 -16.43
N PRO A 219 20.77 -0.63 -17.10
CA PRO A 219 19.35 -0.70 -16.79
C PRO A 219 19.12 -1.21 -15.36
N LEU A 220 18.21 -0.58 -14.63
CA LEU A 220 17.72 -1.09 -13.35
C LEU A 220 16.85 -2.34 -13.62
N PRO A 221 17.21 -3.53 -13.11
CA PRO A 221 16.36 -4.70 -13.26
C PRO A 221 15.08 -4.54 -12.43
N VAL A 222 13.93 -4.77 -13.05
CA VAL A 222 12.61 -4.58 -12.43
C VAL A 222 11.69 -5.77 -12.71
N SER A 223 10.74 -6.01 -11.80
CA SER A 223 9.73 -7.06 -11.97
C SER A 223 8.60 -6.62 -12.91
N ALA A 224 7.80 -7.58 -13.38
CA ALA A 224 6.53 -7.31 -14.04
C ALA A 224 5.58 -6.49 -13.16
N ALA A 225 5.53 -6.76 -11.85
CA ALA A 225 4.69 -6.04 -10.90
C ALA A 225 5.05 -4.54 -10.86
N PHE A 226 6.34 -4.19 -10.78
CA PHE A 226 6.75 -2.78 -10.83
C PHE A 226 6.36 -2.13 -12.16
N LEU A 227 6.63 -2.81 -13.27
CA LEU A 227 6.30 -2.28 -14.59
C LEU A 227 4.79 -2.01 -14.69
N ASP A 228 3.92 -2.93 -14.25
CA ASP A 228 2.47 -2.78 -14.34
C ASP A 228 1.88 -1.72 -13.40
N ALA A 229 2.63 -1.32 -12.36
CA ALA A 229 2.30 -0.14 -11.57
C ALA A 229 2.47 1.18 -12.34
N VAL A 230 3.33 1.19 -13.38
CA VAL A 230 3.61 2.39 -14.17
C VAL A 230 2.69 2.43 -15.40
N PRO A 231 1.88 3.49 -15.57
CA PRO A 231 1.08 3.65 -16.78
C PRO A 231 1.91 3.53 -18.06
N ALA A 232 1.41 2.77 -19.03
CA ALA A 232 2.05 2.67 -20.33
C ALA A 232 1.97 4.01 -21.09
N GLY A 233 3.10 4.42 -21.65
CA GLY A 233 3.21 5.46 -22.68
C GLY A 233 3.37 4.83 -24.06
N ALA A 234 3.43 5.66 -25.10
CA ALA A 234 3.74 5.19 -26.45
C ALA A 234 5.16 4.63 -26.52
N ASP A 235 5.37 3.61 -27.35
CA ASP A 235 6.70 3.05 -27.60
C ASP A 235 7.65 4.13 -28.15
N LEU A 236 8.87 4.17 -27.63
CA LEU A 236 9.95 5.02 -28.14
C LEU A 236 10.54 4.39 -29.40
N ALA A 237 9.76 4.48 -30.47
CA ALA A 237 10.07 3.98 -31.80
C ALA A 237 10.33 5.15 -32.78
N PRO A 238 11.13 4.94 -33.84
CA PRO A 238 11.22 5.91 -34.92
C PRO A 238 9.84 6.10 -35.59
N PRO A 239 9.52 7.30 -36.10
CA PRO A 239 8.31 7.52 -36.87
C PRO A 239 8.22 6.55 -38.06
N SER A 240 7.01 6.08 -38.36
CA SER A 240 6.78 5.23 -39.53
C SER A 240 6.91 6.05 -40.82
N VAL A 241 7.68 5.54 -41.79
CA VAL A 241 7.94 6.23 -43.06
C VAL A 241 7.64 5.33 -44.26
N THR A 242 6.64 5.71 -45.02
CA THR A 242 6.11 5.03 -46.19
C THR A 242 7.04 5.28 -47.38
N GLY A 243 7.58 4.23 -47.98
CA GLY A 243 8.57 4.38 -49.07
C GLY A 243 9.93 4.89 -48.59
N LEU A 244 10.30 4.58 -47.35
CA LEU A 244 11.63 4.80 -46.78
C LEU A 244 12.75 4.45 -47.78
N GLY A 245 13.63 5.42 -48.05
CA GLY A 245 14.74 5.31 -49.01
C GLY A 245 14.41 5.70 -50.45
N GLY A 246 13.14 5.97 -50.77
CA GLY A 246 12.69 6.48 -52.06
C GLY A 246 13.28 7.86 -52.39
N ALA A 247 13.26 8.23 -53.67
CA ALA A 247 13.75 9.54 -54.11
C ALA A 247 12.87 10.66 -53.52
N GLY A 248 13.51 11.62 -52.88
CA GLY A 248 12.88 12.85 -52.40
C GLY A 248 13.09 14.03 -53.36
N PRO A 249 12.51 15.20 -53.07
CA PRO A 249 12.78 16.42 -53.82
C PRO A 249 14.25 16.85 -53.67
N ASP A 250 14.72 17.71 -54.57
CA ASP A 250 15.98 18.43 -54.35
C ASP A 250 15.76 19.49 -53.26
N LEU A 251 16.60 19.49 -52.22
CA LEU A 251 16.57 20.50 -51.16
C LEU A 251 17.96 21.14 -51.07
N ASP A 252 18.02 22.47 -51.22
CA ASP A 252 19.26 23.25 -51.26
C ASP A 252 20.31 22.69 -52.26
N GLY A 253 19.87 22.23 -53.44
CA GLY A 253 20.77 21.69 -54.47
C GLY A 253 21.28 20.28 -54.18
N THR A 254 20.71 19.59 -53.20
CA THR A 254 21.08 18.22 -52.81
C THR A 254 19.92 17.27 -53.03
N ALA A 255 20.17 16.18 -53.78
CA ALA A 255 19.22 15.09 -53.94
C ALA A 255 18.97 14.39 -52.59
N THR A 256 17.70 14.28 -52.20
CA THR A 256 17.30 13.73 -50.90
C THR A 256 16.62 12.38 -51.02
N ARG A 257 16.40 11.72 -49.88
CA ARG A 257 15.65 10.47 -49.77
C ARG A 257 14.60 10.55 -48.67
N THR A 258 13.44 9.96 -48.93
CA THR A 258 12.38 9.78 -47.94
C THR A 258 12.93 9.04 -46.71
N GLY A 259 12.70 9.59 -45.52
CA GLY A 259 13.19 9.13 -44.22
C GLY A 259 14.51 9.76 -43.76
N GLN A 260 15.11 10.66 -44.54
CA GLN A 260 16.20 11.49 -44.05
C GLN A 260 15.71 12.52 -43.04
N VAL A 261 16.55 12.80 -42.04
CA VAL A 261 16.30 13.81 -41.02
C VAL A 261 17.10 15.06 -41.36
N PHE A 262 16.44 16.21 -41.27
CA PHE A 262 17.00 17.52 -41.53
C PHE A 262 16.95 18.39 -40.29
N VAL A 263 17.80 19.40 -40.24
CA VAL A 263 17.85 20.37 -39.13
C VAL A 263 18.03 21.78 -39.67
N THR A 264 17.21 22.71 -39.18
CA THR A 264 17.43 24.14 -39.39
C THR A 264 17.97 24.80 -38.12
N ARG A 265 18.82 25.81 -38.32
CA ARG A 265 19.41 26.59 -37.22
C ARG A 265 19.18 28.07 -37.50
N ALA A 266 18.22 28.66 -36.81
CA ALA A 266 18.07 30.11 -36.81
C ALA A 266 18.98 30.71 -35.72
N PRO A 267 19.73 31.79 -36.01
CA PRO A 267 20.52 32.48 -35.00
C PRO A 267 19.68 32.82 -33.77
N GLY A 268 20.16 32.47 -32.58
CA GLY A 268 19.47 32.72 -31.31
C GLY A 268 18.27 31.82 -31.01
N SER A 269 17.96 30.83 -31.84
CA SER A 269 16.82 29.92 -31.66
C SER A 269 17.26 28.48 -31.42
N ALA A 270 16.36 27.66 -30.83
CA ALA A 270 16.56 26.22 -30.74
C ALA A 270 16.59 25.59 -32.15
N GLN A 271 17.34 24.49 -32.28
CA GLN A 271 17.36 23.72 -33.53
C GLN A 271 15.99 23.10 -33.78
N GLN A 272 15.51 23.16 -35.02
CA GLN A 272 14.27 22.52 -35.42
C GLN A 272 14.56 21.35 -36.35
N TYR A 273 14.06 20.17 -36.00
CA TYR A 273 14.23 18.97 -36.80
C TYR A 273 13.04 18.73 -37.72
N TYR A 274 13.32 18.20 -38.90
CA TYR A 274 12.32 17.79 -39.88
C TYR A 274 12.61 16.37 -40.34
N LEU A 275 11.55 15.61 -40.58
CA LEU A 275 11.62 14.31 -41.24
C LEU A 275 11.05 14.46 -42.65
N LEU A 276 11.76 13.94 -43.65
CA LEU A 276 11.27 13.96 -45.03
C LEU A 276 10.36 12.77 -45.29
N LEU A 277 9.07 13.02 -45.49
CA LEU A 277 8.09 12.05 -45.96
C LEU A 277 7.93 12.15 -47.49
N ARG A 278 7.08 11.31 -48.09
CA ARG A 278 6.75 11.46 -49.52
C ARG A 278 5.99 12.76 -49.81
N SER A 279 5.17 13.20 -48.87
CA SER A 279 4.35 14.40 -48.99
C SER A 279 5.13 15.70 -48.75
N GLY A 280 6.34 15.61 -48.17
CA GLY A 280 7.19 16.75 -47.84
C GLY A 280 7.83 16.64 -46.47
N LEU A 281 8.46 17.72 -46.03
CA LEU A 281 9.07 17.88 -44.70
C LEU A 281 7.98 18.03 -43.64
N VAL A 282 8.05 17.21 -42.59
CA VAL A 282 7.22 17.33 -41.38
C VAL A 282 8.09 17.71 -40.18
N PRO A 283 7.72 18.71 -39.37
CA PRO A 283 8.43 19.02 -38.14
C PRO A 283 8.34 17.86 -37.16
N VAL A 284 9.46 17.47 -36.55
CA VAL A 284 9.52 16.37 -35.57
C VAL A 284 10.22 16.81 -34.29
N THR A 285 9.93 16.11 -33.19
CA THR A 285 10.57 16.38 -31.90
C THR A 285 12.04 15.91 -31.90
N THR A 286 12.84 16.40 -30.96
CA THR A 286 14.24 15.96 -30.78
C THR A 286 14.31 14.45 -30.52
N THR A 287 13.35 13.93 -29.74
CA THR A 287 13.23 12.49 -29.47
C THR A 287 12.95 11.68 -30.74
N GLN A 288 12.00 12.13 -31.57
CA GLN A 288 11.70 11.48 -32.85
C GLN A 288 12.90 11.51 -33.80
N ALA A 289 13.59 12.66 -33.91
CA ALA A 289 14.77 12.79 -34.73
C ALA A 289 15.89 11.83 -34.28
N ALA A 290 16.15 11.74 -32.98
CA ALA A 290 17.13 10.82 -32.41
C ALA A 290 16.80 9.35 -32.71
N LEU A 291 15.54 8.95 -32.52
CA LEU A 291 15.07 7.60 -32.82
C LEU A 291 15.14 7.28 -34.32
N ALA A 292 14.76 8.22 -35.18
CA ALA A 292 14.84 8.07 -36.64
C ALA A 292 16.28 7.88 -37.13
N LEU A 293 17.23 8.67 -36.62
CA LEU A 293 18.65 8.57 -36.96
C LEU A 293 19.30 7.28 -36.44
N ALA A 294 18.82 6.72 -35.33
CA ALA A 294 19.34 5.48 -34.77
C ALA A 294 18.76 4.21 -35.43
N ALA A 295 17.62 4.33 -36.10
CA ALA A 295 16.92 3.19 -36.68
C ALA A 295 17.76 2.48 -37.77
N PRO A 296 17.97 1.15 -37.67
CA PRO A 296 18.74 0.40 -38.66
C PRO A 296 18.17 0.52 -40.09
N ALA A 297 16.84 0.49 -40.24
CA ALA A 297 16.19 0.63 -41.53
C ALA A 297 16.47 2.00 -42.19
N THR A 298 16.53 3.07 -41.40
CA THR A 298 16.87 4.42 -41.88
C THR A 298 18.32 4.46 -42.38
N ARG A 299 19.25 3.88 -41.62
CA ARG A 299 20.66 3.75 -42.05
C ARG A 299 20.79 3.08 -43.41
N GLU A 300 20.18 1.91 -43.57
CA GLU A 300 20.31 1.14 -44.81
C GLU A 300 19.63 1.84 -45.98
N LYS A 301 18.36 2.24 -45.81
CA LYS A 301 17.52 2.68 -46.93
C LYS A 301 17.66 4.16 -47.27
N ALA A 302 17.72 5.04 -46.27
CA ALA A 302 17.74 6.50 -46.46
C ALA A 302 19.16 7.08 -46.50
N TYR A 303 20.15 6.40 -45.91
CA TYR A 303 21.55 6.84 -45.86
C TYR A 303 22.52 5.90 -46.58
N GLY A 304 22.03 4.83 -47.23
CA GLY A 304 22.85 3.92 -48.03
C GLY A 304 23.95 3.23 -47.21
N GLY A 305 23.62 2.81 -45.98
CA GLY A 305 24.53 2.15 -45.04
C GLY A 305 25.45 3.10 -44.26
N LYS A 306 25.50 4.39 -44.62
CA LYS A 306 26.32 5.39 -43.91
C LYS A 306 25.69 5.78 -42.58
N VAL A 307 26.53 6.21 -41.63
CA VAL A 307 26.07 6.72 -40.32
C VAL A 307 25.08 7.86 -40.53
N PRO A 308 23.81 7.72 -40.08
CA PRO A 308 22.82 8.79 -40.24
C PRO A 308 23.22 10.03 -39.44
N GLN A 309 23.14 11.19 -40.09
CA GLN A 309 23.30 12.49 -39.46
C GLN A 309 22.15 13.39 -39.91
N ALA A 310 21.74 14.32 -39.05
CA ALA A 310 20.79 15.35 -39.44
C ALA A 310 21.46 16.27 -40.49
N LEU A 311 20.84 16.37 -41.66
CA LEU A 311 21.33 17.17 -42.77
C LEU A 311 20.92 18.63 -42.57
N ALA A 312 21.84 19.56 -42.75
CA ALA A 312 21.54 20.98 -42.58
C ALA A 312 20.63 21.47 -43.71
N LEU A 313 19.61 22.26 -43.35
CA LEU A 313 18.79 23.02 -44.30
C LEU A 313 18.98 24.53 -44.05
N SER A 314 18.95 25.30 -45.14
CA SER A 314 18.80 26.74 -45.10
C SER A 314 17.46 27.11 -44.45
N SER A 315 17.35 28.30 -43.85
CA SER A 315 16.14 28.71 -43.13
C SER A 315 14.90 28.81 -44.01
N GLY A 316 15.06 28.99 -45.33
CA GLY A 316 13.96 29.09 -46.30
C GLY A 316 13.63 27.80 -47.05
N ALA A 317 14.47 26.76 -46.96
CA ALA A 317 14.23 25.49 -47.63
C ALA A 317 12.97 24.75 -47.13
N PRO A 318 12.64 24.74 -45.82
CA PRO A 318 11.41 24.09 -45.36
C PRO A 318 10.17 24.66 -46.04
N ASP A 319 10.02 25.97 -46.15
CA ASP A 319 8.82 26.63 -46.68
C ASP A 319 8.45 26.19 -48.11
N GLN A 320 9.45 25.73 -48.89
CA GLN A 320 9.26 25.27 -50.27
C GLN A 320 8.84 23.79 -50.36
N ALA A 321 9.02 23.03 -49.28
CA ALA A 321 8.86 21.58 -49.27
C ALA A 321 8.11 21.04 -48.04
N LEU A 322 7.44 21.90 -47.27
CA LEU A 322 6.60 21.48 -46.15
C LEU A 322 5.49 20.55 -46.65
N SER A 323 5.25 19.47 -45.91
CA SER A 323 4.11 18.60 -46.18
C SER A 323 2.80 19.37 -46.01
N PRO A 324 1.81 19.19 -46.91
CA PRO A 324 0.46 19.69 -46.70
C PRO A 324 -0.11 19.19 -45.37
N ARG A 325 -0.89 20.05 -44.69
CA ARG A 325 -1.58 19.71 -43.43
C ARG A 325 -2.89 19.00 -43.71
N ASP A 326 -2.79 17.73 -44.04
CA ASP A 326 -3.95 16.86 -44.24
C ASP A 326 -4.24 16.06 -42.96
N ALA A 327 -5.43 16.23 -42.37
CA ALA A 327 -5.77 15.69 -41.04
C ALA A 327 -5.74 14.14 -40.93
N GLY A 328 -5.65 13.42 -42.05
CA GLY A 328 -5.51 11.96 -42.12
C GLY A 328 -4.20 11.47 -42.77
N GLY A 329 -3.31 12.38 -43.16
CA GLY A 329 -2.08 12.05 -43.86
C GLY A 329 -0.97 11.52 -42.97
N GLU A 330 0.09 11.01 -43.60
CA GLU A 330 1.30 10.50 -42.92
C GLU A 330 1.98 11.56 -42.05
N ALA A 331 1.99 12.83 -42.48
CA ALA A 331 2.53 13.94 -41.69
C ALA A 331 1.76 14.14 -40.37
N ALA A 332 0.42 14.12 -40.41
CA ALA A 332 -0.40 14.22 -39.21
C ALA A 332 -0.23 12.99 -38.29
N ALA A 333 0.05 11.81 -38.85
CA ALA A 333 0.39 10.63 -38.06
C ALA A 333 1.73 10.80 -37.32
N ALA A 334 2.78 11.26 -38.01
CA ALA A 334 4.08 11.54 -37.42
C ALA A 334 3.99 12.62 -36.31
N GLU A 335 3.18 13.66 -36.50
CA GLU A 335 2.93 14.68 -35.47
C GLU A 335 2.19 14.10 -34.25
N ARG A 336 1.16 13.28 -34.46
CA ARG A 336 0.42 12.60 -33.37
C ARG A 336 1.30 11.63 -32.59
N GLU A 337 2.11 10.83 -33.29
CA GLU A 337 3.11 9.95 -32.66
C GLU A 337 4.09 10.76 -31.82
N GLY A 338 4.59 11.88 -32.36
CA GLY A 338 5.51 12.77 -31.66
C GLY A 338 4.91 13.43 -30.42
N ALA A 339 3.62 13.79 -30.46
CA ALA A 339 2.90 14.38 -29.34
C ALA A 339 2.71 13.39 -28.17
N ALA A 340 2.76 12.08 -28.43
CA ALA A 340 2.67 11.04 -27.42
C ALA A 340 4.03 10.71 -26.75
N LEU A 341 5.13 11.27 -27.26
CA LEU A 341 6.49 11.07 -26.75
C LEU A 341 7.01 12.33 -26.03
N PRO A 342 7.99 12.20 -25.11
CA PRO A 342 8.71 13.35 -24.59
C PRO A 342 9.33 14.15 -25.74
N ARG A 343 9.13 15.48 -25.77
CA ARG A 343 9.64 16.33 -26.88
C ARG A 343 11.18 16.34 -26.97
N THR A 344 11.84 16.24 -25.83
CA THR A 344 13.29 16.14 -25.72
C THR A 344 13.61 14.88 -24.91
N PRO A 345 14.66 14.12 -25.26
CA PRO A 345 15.09 13.00 -24.45
C PRO A 345 15.32 13.45 -23.00
N PRO A 346 14.75 12.74 -22.00
CA PRO A 346 14.95 13.11 -20.61
C PRO A 346 16.42 12.90 -20.21
N GLY A 347 16.89 13.67 -19.24
CA GLY A 347 18.25 13.50 -18.73
C GLY A 347 18.41 12.12 -18.07
N PRO A 348 19.48 11.37 -18.37
CA PRO A 348 19.68 10.06 -17.77
C PRO A 348 19.88 10.17 -16.26
N LEU A 349 19.24 9.26 -15.53
CA LEU A 349 19.44 9.07 -14.09
C LEU A 349 19.80 7.61 -13.85
N SER A 350 21.00 7.40 -13.28
CA SER A 350 21.40 6.13 -12.68
C SER A 350 21.14 6.19 -11.19
N LEU A 351 20.49 5.17 -10.65
CA LEU A 351 20.21 5.07 -9.22
C LEU A 351 21.35 4.38 -8.50
N ALA A 352 21.64 4.84 -7.28
CA ALA A 352 22.56 4.17 -6.38
C ALA A 352 21.88 2.95 -5.73
N ASP A 353 22.67 2.01 -5.21
CA ASP A 353 22.18 0.76 -4.62
C ASP A 353 21.33 0.96 -3.35
N ASP A 354 21.44 2.12 -2.70
CA ASP A 354 20.69 2.52 -1.51
C ASP A 354 19.46 3.37 -1.85
N THR A 355 19.10 3.48 -3.13
CA THR A 355 18.00 4.30 -3.63
C THR A 355 17.06 3.48 -4.50
N ASP A 356 15.80 3.42 -4.12
CA ASP A 356 14.74 2.73 -4.86
C ASP A 356 13.97 3.74 -5.74
N LEU A 357 13.53 3.29 -6.91
CA LEU A 357 12.60 4.01 -7.79
C LEU A 357 11.17 3.69 -7.38
N CYS A 358 10.43 4.67 -6.87
CA CYS A 358 9.05 4.49 -6.44
C CYS A 358 8.07 5.18 -7.39
N VAL A 359 7.01 4.47 -7.74
CA VAL A 359 5.84 5.03 -8.44
C VAL A 359 4.75 5.22 -7.40
N ARG A 360 4.37 6.47 -7.16
CA ARG A 360 3.29 6.82 -6.23
C ARG A 360 2.01 7.04 -6.99
N LEU A 361 0.97 6.31 -6.58
CA LEU A 361 -0.40 6.45 -7.04
C LEU A 361 -1.22 7.07 -5.91
N ALA A 362 -1.64 8.32 -6.12
CA ALA A 362 -2.44 9.07 -5.17
C ALA A 362 -3.82 9.37 -5.79
N PRO A 363 -4.93 9.11 -5.07
CA PRO A 363 -6.25 9.46 -5.57
C PRO A 363 -6.40 10.97 -5.75
N ARG A 364 -7.03 11.41 -6.86
CA ARG A 364 -7.28 12.83 -7.16
C ARG A 364 -8.77 13.14 -7.23
N GLY A 365 -9.52 12.69 -6.22
CA GLY A 365 -10.98 12.83 -6.18
C GLY A 365 -11.64 12.12 -7.36
N GLU A 366 -12.54 12.78 -8.07
CA GLU A 366 -13.18 12.28 -9.31
C GLU A 366 -12.27 12.37 -10.55
N ARG A 367 -11.13 13.08 -10.46
CA ARG A 367 -10.21 13.30 -11.59
C ARG A 367 -9.27 12.11 -11.85
N GLY A 368 -9.59 10.95 -11.27
CA GLY A 368 -8.80 9.72 -11.38
C GLY A 368 -7.63 9.66 -10.39
N THR A 369 -6.54 9.00 -10.81
CA THR A 369 -5.37 8.71 -9.99
C THR A 369 -4.18 9.51 -10.51
N ALA A 370 -3.57 10.32 -9.64
CA ALA A 370 -2.33 11.00 -9.95
C ALA A 370 -1.16 10.02 -9.79
N VAL A 371 -0.26 10.00 -10.76
CA VAL A 371 0.94 9.15 -10.74
C VAL A 371 2.18 10.06 -10.69
N SER A 372 3.08 9.82 -9.75
CA SER A 372 4.37 10.51 -9.64
C SER A 372 5.52 9.52 -9.48
N LEU A 373 6.68 9.88 -10.05
CA LEU A 373 7.93 9.14 -9.90
C LEU A 373 8.81 9.81 -8.86
N GLU A 374 9.31 9.02 -7.93
CA GLU A 374 10.10 9.47 -6.80
C GLU A 374 11.30 8.55 -6.60
N THR A 375 12.40 9.12 -6.11
CA THR A 375 13.53 8.35 -5.56
C THR A 375 13.39 8.33 -4.05
N VAL A 376 13.50 7.15 -3.44
CA VAL A 376 13.32 6.96 -2.00
C VAL A 376 14.51 6.16 -1.47
N ALA A 377 14.96 6.46 -0.26
CA ALA A 377 16.00 5.66 0.38
C ALA A 377 15.52 4.20 0.57
N ALA A 378 16.34 3.23 0.14
CA ALA A 378 16.02 1.81 0.23
C ALA A 378 15.75 1.35 1.68
N THR A 379 16.38 2.00 2.67
CA THR A 379 16.13 1.75 4.10
C THR A 379 14.74 2.21 4.55
N GLU A 380 14.21 3.29 3.96
CA GLU A 380 12.87 3.77 4.24
C GLU A 380 11.81 2.88 3.58
N VAL A 381 12.06 2.40 2.36
CA VAL A 381 11.19 1.41 1.69
C VAL A 381 11.16 0.09 2.47
N ALA A 382 12.30 -0.35 3.00
CA ALA A 382 12.39 -1.58 3.77
C ALA A 382 11.78 -1.47 5.18
N ALA A 383 11.59 -0.25 5.69
CA ALA A 383 11.04 -0.03 7.02
C ALA A 383 9.56 -0.48 7.06
N GLY A 384 9.26 -1.51 7.85
CA GLY A 384 7.92 -2.08 7.95
C GLY A 384 7.50 -2.97 6.78
N ALA A 385 8.39 -3.20 5.81
CA ALA A 385 8.15 -4.13 4.72
C ALA A 385 8.44 -5.57 5.16
N SER A 386 7.51 -6.48 4.89
CA SER A 386 7.65 -7.91 5.19
C SER A 386 7.35 -8.73 3.95
N ALA A 387 7.92 -9.93 3.87
CA ALA A 387 7.56 -10.87 2.81
C ALA A 387 6.04 -11.15 2.85
N PRO A 388 5.37 -11.31 1.70
CA PRO A 388 3.95 -11.64 1.68
C PRO A 388 3.67 -12.91 2.51
N GLY A 389 2.71 -12.81 3.44
CA GLY A 389 2.33 -13.94 4.29
C GLY A 389 1.57 -15.04 3.53
N GLU A 390 1.44 -16.20 4.17
CA GLU A 390 0.64 -17.30 3.63
C GLU A 390 -0.83 -16.88 3.45
N ALA A 391 -1.40 -17.18 2.29
CA ALA A 391 -2.78 -16.83 1.97
C ALA A 391 -3.53 -17.91 1.22
N THR A 392 -4.86 -17.78 1.21
CA THR A 392 -5.76 -18.75 0.57
C THR A 392 -5.52 -18.81 -0.94
N ALA A 393 -5.13 -17.69 -1.56
CA ALA A 393 -4.57 -17.67 -2.90
C ALA A 393 -3.37 -16.70 -3.02
N ALA A 394 -2.37 -17.12 -3.79
CA ALA A 394 -1.18 -16.35 -4.09
C ALA A 394 -1.51 -15.09 -4.94
N PRO A 395 -0.71 -14.01 -4.85
CA PRO A 395 -0.86 -12.84 -5.70
C PRO A 395 -0.62 -13.19 -7.17
N CYS A 396 -1.30 -12.48 -8.07
CA CYS A 396 -1.12 -12.63 -9.52
C CYS A 396 0.13 -11.92 -10.04
N LEU A 397 0.50 -10.82 -9.39
CA LEU A 397 1.70 -10.05 -9.65
C LEU A 397 2.57 -10.07 -8.39
N ALA A 398 3.33 -11.15 -8.21
CA ALA A 398 4.13 -11.34 -7.01
C ALA A 398 5.10 -10.16 -6.78
N VAL A 399 5.16 -9.72 -5.52
CA VAL A 399 6.10 -8.73 -5.00
C VAL A 399 6.97 -9.37 -3.92
N ASP A 400 8.18 -8.86 -3.72
CA ASP A 400 9.10 -9.38 -2.71
C ASP A 400 8.69 -9.01 -1.29
N ALA A 401 8.09 -7.84 -1.12
CA ALA A 401 7.68 -7.33 0.19
C ALA A 401 6.45 -6.42 0.10
N ILE A 402 5.69 -6.39 1.19
CA ILE A 402 4.53 -5.53 1.38
C ILE A 402 4.70 -4.78 2.71
N ALA A 403 4.43 -3.48 2.71
CA ALA A 403 4.39 -2.64 3.89
C ALA A 403 3.00 -1.98 4.00
N VAL A 404 2.29 -2.25 5.08
CA VAL A 404 1.04 -1.56 5.45
C VAL A 404 1.16 -1.19 6.93
N PRO A 405 0.86 0.06 7.33
CA PRO A 405 0.84 0.42 8.75
C PRO A 405 -0.29 -0.32 9.48
N VAL A 406 -0.18 -0.42 10.81
CA VAL A 406 -1.25 -0.95 11.66
C VAL A 406 -2.55 -0.18 11.42
N SER A 407 -3.66 -0.91 11.30
CA SER A 407 -4.98 -0.37 10.93
C SER A 407 -5.02 0.38 9.59
N GLY A 408 -3.96 0.28 8.79
CA GLY A 408 -3.91 0.79 7.43
C GLY A 408 -4.63 -0.10 6.43
N GLY A 409 -4.84 0.44 5.24
CA GLY A 409 -5.57 -0.24 4.17
C GLY A 409 -6.94 0.38 3.98
N GLY A 410 -7.98 -0.44 3.80
CA GLY A 410 -9.35 0.04 3.64
C GLY A 410 -10.12 -0.64 2.52
N LEU A 411 -11.30 -0.09 2.21
CA LEU A 411 -12.19 -0.61 1.18
C LEU A 411 -11.75 -0.14 -0.21
N VAL A 412 -11.55 -1.08 -1.13
CA VAL A 412 -11.07 -0.81 -2.49
C VAL A 412 -11.95 -1.49 -3.54
N ARG A 413 -12.29 -0.75 -4.60
CA ARG A 413 -12.96 -1.26 -5.79
C ARG A 413 -11.98 -1.32 -6.97
N ALA A 414 -11.93 -2.47 -7.62
CA ALA A 414 -11.05 -2.70 -8.77
C ALA A 414 -11.52 -1.95 -10.03
N LEU A 415 -10.58 -1.30 -10.70
CA LEU A 415 -10.77 -0.68 -12.01
C LEU A 415 -10.03 -1.46 -13.10
N SER A 416 -10.62 -1.50 -14.29
CA SER A 416 -9.98 -1.94 -15.52
C SER A 416 -8.85 -1.00 -15.94
N SER A 417 -8.06 -1.43 -16.93
CA SER A 417 -7.04 -0.60 -17.57
C SER A 417 -7.62 0.63 -18.29
N THR A 418 -8.91 0.63 -18.64
CA THR A 418 -9.61 1.78 -19.21
C THR A 418 -10.23 2.69 -18.15
N GLY A 419 -10.05 2.37 -16.86
CA GLY A 419 -10.59 3.12 -15.73
C GLY A 419 -12.08 2.86 -15.48
N THR A 420 -12.68 1.90 -16.20
CA THR A 420 -14.03 1.43 -15.91
C THR A 420 -14.03 0.49 -14.72
N VAL A 421 -15.13 0.44 -13.99
CA VAL A 421 -15.27 -0.49 -12.87
C VAL A 421 -15.29 -1.93 -13.39
N LEU A 422 -14.44 -2.80 -12.83
CA LEU A 422 -14.36 -4.22 -13.17
C LEU A 422 -15.40 -5.01 -12.36
N GLY A 423 -16.65 -5.02 -12.85
CA GLY A 423 -17.78 -5.64 -12.14
C GLY A 423 -18.00 -5.07 -10.74
N ASP A 424 -18.73 -5.77 -9.88
CA ASP A 424 -19.07 -5.24 -8.55
C ASP A 424 -18.08 -5.66 -7.44
N THR A 425 -16.91 -6.18 -7.82
CA THR A 425 -15.96 -6.76 -6.86
C THR A 425 -15.27 -5.69 -6.03
N THR A 426 -15.49 -5.75 -4.72
CA THR A 426 -14.91 -4.86 -3.72
C THR A 426 -14.09 -5.70 -2.74
N TYR A 427 -12.95 -5.16 -2.32
CA TYR A 427 -12.01 -5.82 -1.42
C TYR A 427 -11.76 -4.95 -0.19
N VAL A 428 -11.64 -5.59 0.98
CA VAL A 428 -10.98 -4.99 2.14
C VAL A 428 -9.50 -5.33 2.03
N VAL A 429 -8.64 -4.32 2.02
CA VAL A 429 -7.19 -4.49 2.16
C VAL A 429 -6.86 -4.28 3.64
N ALA A 430 -6.36 -5.31 4.32
CA ALA A 430 -6.00 -5.21 5.73
C ALA A 430 -4.51 -4.86 5.93
N ASP A 431 -4.17 -4.46 7.14
CA ASP A 431 -2.81 -4.15 7.61
C ASP A 431 -1.82 -5.33 7.48
N THR A 432 -2.35 -6.57 7.44
CA THR A 432 -1.59 -7.78 7.11
C THR A 432 -1.08 -7.86 5.67
N GLY A 433 -1.40 -6.87 4.82
CA GLY A 433 -0.99 -6.85 3.41
C GLY A 433 -1.76 -7.86 2.57
N ARG A 434 -2.99 -8.18 2.93
CA ARG A 434 -3.86 -9.15 2.24
C ARG A 434 -5.16 -8.48 1.82
N LYS A 435 -5.69 -8.88 0.66
CA LYS A 435 -7.01 -8.46 0.20
C LYS A 435 -8.05 -9.55 0.48
N TYR A 436 -9.23 -9.15 0.93
CA TYR A 436 -10.36 -10.03 1.22
C TYR A 436 -11.56 -9.54 0.43
N ARG A 437 -12.16 -10.41 -0.38
CA ARG A 437 -13.33 -10.04 -1.17
C ARG A 437 -14.51 -9.82 -0.23
N VAL A 438 -15.25 -8.73 -0.41
CA VAL A 438 -16.53 -8.52 0.26
C VAL A 438 -17.62 -9.11 -0.63
N ALA A 439 -18.34 -10.11 -0.13
CA ALA A 439 -19.23 -10.92 -0.97
C ALA A 439 -20.50 -10.18 -1.41
N SER A 440 -21.01 -9.26 -0.59
CA SER A 440 -22.28 -8.56 -0.81
C SER A 440 -22.31 -7.20 -0.09
N GLU A 441 -23.33 -6.39 -0.39
CA GLU A 441 -23.61 -5.14 0.34
C GLU A 441 -23.95 -5.42 1.81
N GLU A 442 -24.71 -6.48 2.09
CA GLU A 442 -24.99 -6.93 3.46
C GLU A 442 -23.69 -7.24 4.23
N ALA A 443 -22.74 -7.93 3.59
CA ALA A 443 -21.44 -8.19 4.20
C ALA A 443 -20.66 -6.89 4.47
N ALA A 444 -20.72 -5.92 3.54
CA ALA A 444 -20.09 -4.61 3.73
C ALA A 444 -20.70 -3.86 4.93
N THR A 445 -22.03 -3.76 4.98
CA THR A 445 -22.75 -3.11 6.09
C THR A 445 -22.45 -3.81 7.42
N ALA A 446 -22.46 -5.15 7.47
CA ALA A 446 -22.15 -5.89 8.69
C ALA A 446 -20.73 -5.60 9.21
N LEU A 447 -19.77 -5.41 8.31
CA LEU A 447 -18.40 -5.02 8.65
C LEU A 447 -18.30 -3.53 9.09
N GLY A 448 -19.30 -2.71 8.74
CA GLY A 448 -19.34 -1.27 9.01
C GLY A 448 -18.83 -0.42 7.85
N TYR A 449 -18.98 -0.92 6.62
CA TYR A 449 -18.54 -0.26 5.40
C TYR A 449 -19.71 0.14 4.51
N ASP A 450 -19.60 1.32 3.91
CA ASP A 450 -20.42 1.71 2.75
C ASP A 450 -19.63 1.41 1.46
N LEU A 451 -20.22 0.63 0.57
CA LEU A 451 -19.64 0.32 -0.74
C LEU A 451 -19.44 1.56 -1.63
N ALA A 452 -20.11 2.68 -1.34
CA ALA A 452 -19.90 3.96 -2.02
C ALA A 452 -18.55 4.61 -1.65
N ASP A 453 -18.04 4.35 -0.44
CA ASP A 453 -16.77 4.90 0.06
C ASP A 453 -15.54 4.16 -0.50
N ALA A 454 -15.77 3.02 -1.17
CA ALA A 454 -14.72 2.19 -1.75
C ALA A 454 -13.80 3.01 -2.68
N ARG A 455 -12.51 2.99 -2.39
CA ARG A 455 -11.54 3.70 -3.21
C ARG A 455 -11.30 2.95 -4.52
N LYS A 456 -11.37 3.67 -5.63
CA LYS A 456 -11.18 3.09 -6.96
C LYS A 456 -9.70 3.04 -7.31
N LEU A 457 -9.16 1.84 -7.54
CA LEU A 457 -7.75 1.62 -7.87
C LEU A 457 -7.59 0.67 -9.05
N PRO A 458 -6.52 0.79 -9.86
CA PRO A 458 -6.22 -0.18 -10.91
C PRO A 458 -6.10 -1.60 -10.35
N ALA A 459 -6.75 -2.57 -11.02
CA ALA A 459 -6.72 -3.98 -10.60
C ALA A 459 -5.29 -4.54 -10.46
N ALA A 460 -4.35 -4.08 -11.30
CA ALA A 460 -2.94 -4.48 -11.23
C ALA A 460 -2.29 -4.25 -9.85
N LEU A 461 -2.71 -3.22 -9.11
CA LEU A 461 -2.21 -3.00 -7.74
C LEU A 461 -2.78 -4.01 -6.76
N LEU A 462 -4.07 -4.32 -6.87
CA LEU A 462 -4.70 -5.35 -6.04
C LEU A 462 -4.13 -6.72 -6.34
N ASP A 463 -3.70 -6.98 -7.57
CA ASP A 463 -3.11 -8.24 -8.00
C ASP A 463 -1.73 -8.52 -7.39
N MET A 464 -1.12 -7.50 -6.77
CA MET A 464 0.11 -7.63 -5.97
C MET A 464 -0.13 -8.17 -4.55
N LEU A 465 -1.36 -8.08 -4.06
CA LEU A 465 -1.73 -8.55 -2.73
C LEU A 465 -2.16 -10.02 -2.77
N PRO A 466 -1.68 -10.86 -1.83
CA PRO A 466 -2.26 -12.18 -1.59
C PRO A 466 -3.75 -12.06 -1.22
N THR A 467 -4.53 -13.07 -1.60
CA THR A 467 -5.98 -13.08 -1.39
C THR A 467 -6.34 -13.99 -0.21
N GLY A 468 -7.02 -13.42 0.79
CA GLY A 468 -7.63 -14.16 1.88
C GLY A 468 -9.00 -14.74 1.52
N PRO A 469 -9.71 -15.38 2.46
CA PRO A 469 -11.05 -15.89 2.23
C PRO A 469 -12.05 -14.75 1.96
N ASP A 470 -13.13 -15.08 1.28
CA ASP A 470 -14.25 -14.16 1.04
C ASP A 470 -14.99 -13.87 2.35
N LEU A 471 -15.31 -12.59 2.57
CA LEU A 471 -16.03 -12.11 3.73
C LEU A 471 -17.53 -12.15 3.44
N SER A 472 -18.22 -13.13 4.05
CA SER A 472 -19.67 -13.32 3.93
C SER A 472 -20.28 -13.81 5.25
N PRO A 473 -21.52 -13.42 5.59
CA PRO A 473 -22.24 -13.94 6.75
C PRO A 473 -22.39 -15.46 6.73
N GLU A 474 -22.59 -16.05 5.55
CA GLU A 474 -22.76 -17.50 5.37
C GLU A 474 -21.49 -18.26 5.75
N ALA A 475 -20.33 -17.82 5.25
CA ALA A 475 -19.05 -18.44 5.57
C ALA A 475 -18.71 -18.27 7.07
N ALA A 476 -19.04 -17.12 7.67
CA ALA A 476 -18.83 -16.89 9.09
C ALA A 476 -19.69 -17.82 9.96
N THR A 477 -20.93 -18.09 9.54
CA THR A 477 -21.85 -19.00 10.23
C THR A 477 -21.42 -20.46 10.10
N ALA A 478 -21.02 -20.87 8.89
CA ALA A 478 -20.54 -22.22 8.60
C ALA A 478 -19.17 -22.53 9.21
N GLY A 479 -18.35 -21.49 9.48
CA GLY A 479 -16.98 -21.67 9.96
C GLY A 479 -16.01 -22.10 8.86
N GLU A 480 -16.33 -21.81 7.61
CA GLU A 480 -15.60 -22.25 6.42
C GLU A 480 -14.84 -21.09 5.77
N ALA A 481 -13.74 -21.41 5.09
CA ALA A 481 -12.99 -20.47 4.27
C ALA A 481 -13.16 -20.84 2.80
N ALA A 482 -13.70 -19.92 2.01
CA ALA A 482 -13.86 -20.06 0.57
C ALA A 482 -13.26 -18.86 -0.15
N VAL A 483 -12.87 -19.04 -1.40
CA VAL A 483 -12.46 -17.96 -2.30
C VAL A 483 -13.21 -18.14 -3.61
N ALA A 484 -14.24 -17.33 -3.83
CA ALA A 484 -15.03 -17.38 -5.05
C ALA A 484 -14.35 -16.56 -6.16
N GLY A 485 -14.04 -17.22 -7.27
CA GLY A 485 -13.58 -16.54 -8.48
C GLY A 485 -12.20 -15.89 -8.39
N ALA A 486 -11.33 -16.29 -7.44
CA ALA A 486 -9.93 -15.88 -7.52
C ALA A 486 -9.34 -16.36 -8.86
N ALA A 487 -8.76 -15.42 -9.60
CA ALA A 487 -7.95 -15.75 -10.76
C ALA A 487 -6.87 -16.73 -10.31
N ARG A 488 -6.83 -17.92 -10.92
CA ARG A 488 -5.78 -18.92 -10.68
C ARG A 488 -4.50 -18.42 -11.32
N CYS A 489 -3.82 -17.50 -10.67
CA CYS A 489 -2.61 -16.90 -11.20
C CYS A 489 -1.34 -17.72 -10.93
N GLY A 490 -1.51 -18.92 -10.37
CA GLY A 490 -0.41 -19.77 -9.88
C GLY A 490 0.10 -20.87 -10.82
N SER A 491 -0.42 -21.04 -12.05
CA SER A 491 0.12 -22.07 -12.95
C SER A 491 1.19 -21.51 -13.87
N ARG A 492 2.46 -21.65 -13.46
CA ARG A 492 3.59 -21.66 -14.40
C ARG A 492 3.43 -22.91 -15.28
N PRO A 493 3.30 -22.83 -16.62
CA PRO A 493 3.35 -24.02 -17.45
C PRO A 493 4.81 -24.43 -17.61
N GLY A 494 5.19 -25.62 -17.15
CA GLY A 494 6.49 -26.23 -17.48
C GLY A 494 7.26 -26.83 -16.31
N ALA A 495 6.84 -28.01 -15.88
CA ALA A 495 7.76 -29.05 -15.44
C ALA A 495 7.18 -30.36 -15.98
N GLY A 496 7.56 -30.70 -17.21
CA GLY A 496 7.33 -32.04 -17.73
C GLY A 496 8.12 -33.01 -16.87
N THR A 497 7.41 -33.87 -16.15
CA THR A 497 7.96 -35.10 -15.62
C THR A 497 8.09 -36.05 -16.79
N ASP A 498 9.27 -36.06 -17.41
CA ASP A 498 9.76 -37.24 -18.12
C ASP A 498 10.11 -38.28 -17.05
N ASP A 499 9.17 -39.17 -16.73
CA ASP A 499 9.48 -40.44 -16.07
C ASP A 499 9.88 -41.45 -17.14
N SER A 500 11.13 -41.92 -17.01
CA SER A 500 11.63 -43.15 -17.63
C SER A 500 11.21 -44.38 -16.84
#